data_AF-A0A523AL33-F1
#
_entry.id   AF-A0A523AL33-F1
#
_cell.length_a   1.000
_cell.length_b   1.000
_cell.length_c   1.000
_cell.angle_alpha   90.00
_cell.angle_beta   90.00
_cell.angle_gamma   90.00
#
_symmetry.space_group_name_H-M   'P 1'
#
loop_
_entity.id
_entity.type
_entity.pdbx_description
1 polymer ?
#
loop_
_entity_poly.entity_id
_entity_poly.type
_entity_poly.pdbx_seq_one_letter_code
_entity_poly.pdbx_strand_id
1 'polypeptide(L)'
;MIDEEVREKAEALAEALMNLQEYKDFVEMEKNLKADSEAQAMILEFQKKQQDFVTKQMSGVFDNELLNELTDLQSKLNARESVVMFIESYNRLLSAIGEILDLISERLELDVGEVYRR
;
A
#
# COMPACT_ATOMS: atom_id res chain seq x y z
N MET A 1 26.75 -7.38 -4.35
CA MET A 1 26.68 -6.01 -4.90
C MET A 1 26.20 -6.13 -6.33
N ILE A 2 25.24 -5.30 -6.75
CA ILE A 2 24.81 -5.24 -8.15
C ILE A 2 25.89 -4.57 -9.00
N ASP A 3 25.97 -4.94 -10.27
CA ASP A 3 26.84 -4.31 -11.27
C ASP A 3 26.46 -2.83 -11.48
N GLU A 4 27.43 -1.99 -11.81
CA GLU A 4 27.20 -0.53 -11.93
C GLU A 4 26.29 -0.19 -13.10
N GLU A 5 26.40 -0.88 -14.23
CA GLU A 5 25.50 -0.65 -15.37
C GLU A 5 24.06 -0.99 -15.00
N VAL A 6 23.86 -2.07 -14.25
CA VAL A 6 22.53 -2.50 -13.78
C VAL A 6 21.96 -1.48 -12.79
N ARG A 7 22.80 -0.92 -11.92
CA ARG A 7 22.41 0.15 -10.99
C ARG A 7 21.93 1.39 -11.74
N GLU A 8 22.73 1.90 -12.68
CA GLU A 8 22.39 3.11 -13.45
C GLU A 8 21.06 2.96 -14.18
N LYS A 9 20.81 1.79 -14.79
CA LYS A 9 19.53 1.51 -15.47
C LYS A 9 18.35 1.45 -14.50
N ALA A 10 18.53 0.88 -13.31
CA ALA A 10 17.48 0.83 -12.30
C ALA A 10 17.14 2.23 -11.76
N GLU A 11 18.14 3.08 -11.54
CA GLU A 11 17.96 4.48 -11.13
C GLU A 11 17.25 5.30 -12.21
N ALA A 12 17.67 5.17 -13.47
CA ALA A 12 17.01 5.83 -14.61
C ALA A 12 15.54 5.40 -14.77
N LEU A 13 15.24 4.12 -14.54
CA LEU A 13 13.85 3.63 -14.54
C LEU A 13 13.04 4.25 -13.39
N ALA A 14 13.62 4.37 -12.20
CA ALA A 14 12.96 5.00 -11.06
C ALA A 14 12.66 6.49 -11.33
N GLU A 15 13.60 7.23 -11.94
CA GLU A 15 13.37 8.62 -12.36
C GLU A 15 12.26 8.73 -13.41
N ALA A 16 12.21 7.80 -14.36
CA ALA A 16 11.13 7.75 -15.36
C ALA A 16 9.76 7.46 -14.69
N LEU A 17 9.72 6.54 -13.72
CA LEU A 17 8.53 6.23 -12.93
C LEU A 17 7.99 7.44 -12.16
N MET A 18 8.88 8.26 -11.58
CA MET A 18 8.48 9.49 -10.90
C MET A 18 7.79 10.51 -11.82
N ASN A 19 7.99 10.39 -13.13
CA ASN A 19 7.36 11.27 -14.11
C ASN A 19 5.98 10.77 -14.58
N LEU A 20 5.59 9.54 -14.26
CA LEU A 20 4.28 8.98 -14.57
C LEU A 20 3.16 9.79 -13.89
N GLN A 21 2.00 9.83 -14.55
CA GLN A 21 0.82 10.49 -13.98
C GLN A 21 0.32 9.73 -12.75
N GLU A 22 0.38 8.41 -12.79
CA GLU A 22 0.00 7.50 -11.71
C GLU A 22 0.82 7.78 -10.43
N TYR A 23 2.12 8.04 -10.56
CA TYR A 23 2.97 8.40 -9.43
C TYR A 23 2.60 9.77 -8.85
N LYS A 24 2.39 10.77 -9.72
CA LYS A 24 2.02 12.13 -9.30
C LYS A 24 0.66 12.14 -8.59
N ASP A 25 -0.31 11.42 -9.14
CA ASP A 25 -1.65 11.26 -8.54
C ASP A 25 -1.54 10.57 -7.18
N PHE A 26 -0.75 9.50 -7.07
CA PHE A 26 -0.50 8.82 -5.80
C PHE A 26 0.07 9.77 -4.73
N VAL A 27 1.10 10.56 -5.06
CA VAL A 27 1.71 11.52 -4.13
C VAL A 27 0.69 12.57 -3.67
N GLU A 28 -0.13 13.08 -4.58
CA GLU A 28 -1.15 14.08 -4.22
C GLU A 28 -2.27 13.47 -3.35
N MET A 29 -2.74 12.27 -3.66
CA MET A 29 -3.76 11.60 -2.84
C MET A 29 -3.22 11.19 -1.47
N GLU A 30 -1.95 10.80 -1.39
CA GLU A 30 -1.29 10.55 -0.10
C GLU A 30 -1.28 11.83 0.76
N LYS A 31 -0.97 12.98 0.16
CA LYS A 31 -1.02 14.27 0.85
C LYS A 31 -2.43 14.64 1.30
N ASN A 32 -3.44 14.39 0.47
CA ASN A 32 -4.84 14.62 0.81
C ASN A 32 -5.28 13.75 2.00
N LEU A 33 -4.92 12.46 2.01
CA LEU A 33 -5.18 11.57 3.13
C LEU A 33 -4.47 12.03 4.41
N LYS A 34 -3.21 12.48 4.31
CA LYS A 34 -2.46 13.03 5.46
C LYS A 34 -3.10 14.30 6.03
N ALA A 35 -3.75 15.10 5.19
CA ALA A 35 -4.44 16.32 5.60
C ALA A 35 -5.85 16.07 6.19
N ASP A 36 -6.46 14.92 5.92
CA ASP A 36 -7.75 14.52 6.48
C ASP A 36 -7.58 14.07 7.94
N SER A 37 -7.71 15.02 8.87
CA SER A 37 -7.54 14.77 10.31
C SER A 37 -8.52 13.74 10.87
N GLU A 38 -9.71 13.61 10.29
CA GLU A 38 -10.71 12.65 10.74
C GLU A 38 -10.36 11.24 10.27
N ALA A 39 -9.92 11.08 9.02
CA ALA A 39 -9.36 9.82 8.53
C ALA A 39 -8.12 9.41 9.34
N GLN A 40 -7.20 10.35 9.62
CA GLN A 40 -6.02 10.07 10.44
C GLN A 40 -6.38 9.59 11.84
N ALA A 41 -7.36 10.22 12.50
CA ALA A 41 -7.83 9.79 13.81
C ALA A 41 -8.43 8.37 13.76
N MET A 42 -9.25 8.07 12.75
CA MET A 42 -9.83 6.74 12.55
C MET A 42 -8.76 5.67 12.26
N ILE A 43 -7.73 5.99 11.46
CA ILE A 43 -6.61 5.08 11.18
C ILE A 43 -5.85 4.75 12.47
N LEU A 44 -5.55 5.76 13.29
CA LEU A 44 -4.87 5.55 14.57
C LEU A 44 -5.70 4.68 15.53
N GLU A 45 -7.01 4.93 15.60
CA GLU A 45 -7.92 4.12 16.41
C GLU A 45 -7.99 2.68 15.91
N PHE A 46 -8.10 2.49 14.59
CA PHE A 46 -8.11 1.18 13.96
C PHE A 46 -6.82 0.39 14.27
N GLN A 47 -5.64 1.02 14.13
CA GLN A 47 -4.35 0.39 14.45
C GLN A 47 -4.25 -0.04 15.91
N LYS A 48 -4.70 0.81 16.85
CA LYS A 48 -4.72 0.47 18.28
C LYS A 48 -5.61 -0.73 18.55
N LYS A 49 -6.85 -0.73 18.04
CA LYS A 49 -7.80 -1.84 18.22
C LYS A 49 -7.31 -3.13 17.56
N GLN A 50 -6.63 -3.03 16.42
CA GLN A 50 -6.06 -4.19 15.73
C GLN A 50 -4.94 -4.83 16.58
N GLN A 51 -4.06 -4.01 17.17
CA GLN A 51 -3.02 -4.50 18.08
C GLN A 51 -3.61 -5.17 19.32
N ASP A 52 -4.66 -4.58 19.91
CA ASP A 52 -5.37 -5.16 21.05
C ASP A 52 -6.02 -6.50 20.67
N PHE A 53 -6.62 -6.58 19.48
CA PHE A 53 -7.27 -7.80 18.97
C PHE A 53 -6.25 -8.94 18.78
N VAL A 54 -5.12 -8.66 18.12
CA VAL A 54 -4.04 -9.64 17.93
C VAL A 54 -3.48 -10.10 19.29
N THR A 55 -3.30 -9.19 20.24
CA THR A 55 -2.83 -9.52 21.60
C THR A 55 -3.80 -10.47 22.31
N LYS A 56 -5.11 -10.19 22.26
CA LYS A 56 -6.15 -11.06 22.83
C LYS A 56 -6.16 -12.44 22.16
N GLN A 57 -6.10 -12.47 20.83
CA GLN A 57 -6.09 -13.72 20.07
C GLN A 57 -4.86 -14.59 20.42
N MET A 58 -3.68 -14.00 20.58
CA MET A 58 -2.48 -14.72 21.04
C MET A 58 -2.61 -15.28 22.45
N SER A 59 -3.37 -14.62 23.33
CA SER A 59 -3.69 -15.13 24.67
C SER A 59 -4.80 -16.19 24.69
N GLY A 60 -5.36 -16.55 23.53
CA GLY A 60 -6.48 -17.50 23.41
C GLY A 60 -7.86 -16.89 23.66
N VAL A 61 -7.94 -15.55 23.77
CA VAL A 61 -9.20 -14.82 23.98
C VAL A 61 -9.70 -14.28 22.64
N PHE A 62 -10.93 -14.62 22.28
CA PHE A 62 -11.59 -14.07 21.11
C PHE A 62 -12.63 -13.02 21.53
N ASP A 63 -12.45 -11.78 21.08
CA ASP A 63 -13.29 -10.65 21.44
C ASP A 63 -14.16 -10.22 20.24
N ASN A 64 -15.43 -10.64 20.27
CA ASN A 64 -16.41 -10.32 19.23
C ASN A 64 -16.78 -8.84 19.21
N GLU A 65 -16.78 -8.15 20.35
CA GLU A 65 -17.11 -6.73 20.42
C GLU A 65 -16.02 -5.92 19.73
N LEU A 66 -14.76 -6.21 20.04
CA LEU A 66 -13.62 -5.57 19.40
C LEU A 66 -13.57 -5.84 17.88
N LEU A 67 -13.95 -7.05 17.44
CA LEU A 67 -14.05 -7.37 16.01
C LEU A 67 -15.15 -6.54 15.31
N ASN A 68 -16.30 -6.34 15.96
CA ASN A 68 -17.36 -5.51 15.42
C ASN A 68 -16.94 -4.05 15.31
N GLU A 69 -16.26 -3.52 16.33
CA GLU A 69 -15.72 -2.16 16.32
C GLU A 69 -14.68 -1.97 15.21
N LEU A 70 -13.79 -2.94 15.01
CA LEU A 70 -12.83 -2.93 13.90
C LEU A 70 -13.53 -2.92 12.54
N THR A 71 -14.59 -3.72 12.38
CA THR A 71 -15.37 -3.80 11.14
C THR A 71 -16.11 -2.49 10.85
N ASP A 72 -16.66 -1.85 11.86
CA ASP A 72 -17.32 -0.54 11.74
C ASP A 72 -16.31 0.56 11.36
N LEU A 73 -15.15 0.61 12.04
CA LEU A 73 -14.08 1.55 11.68
C LEU A 73 -13.57 1.34 10.26
N GLN A 74 -13.39 0.08 9.84
CA GLN A 74 -12.99 -0.24 8.47
C GLN A 74 -14.03 0.24 7.46
N SER A 75 -15.32 0.04 7.74
CA SER A 75 -16.40 0.50 6.88
C SER A 75 -16.44 2.02 6.76
N LYS A 76 -16.23 2.74 7.86
CA LYS A 76 -16.14 4.20 7.88
C LYS A 76 -14.94 4.71 7.11
N LEU A 77 -13.77 4.10 7.29
CA LEU A 77 -12.56 4.44 6.53
C LEU A 77 -12.77 4.21 5.03
N ASN A 78 -13.34 3.08 4.64
CA ASN A 78 -13.62 2.77 3.23
C ASN A 78 -14.68 3.68 2.58
N ALA A 79 -15.48 4.38 3.39
CA ALA A 79 -16.46 5.36 2.90
C ALA A 79 -15.87 6.78 2.79
N ARG A 80 -14.67 7.04 3.32
CA ARG A 80 -14.03 8.36 3.23
C ARG A 80 -13.39 8.57 1.86
N GLU A 81 -13.73 9.68 1.24
CA GLU A 81 -13.20 10.08 -0.06
C GLU A 81 -11.66 10.09 -0.08
N SER A 82 -11.01 10.67 0.94
CA SER A 82 -9.55 10.73 1.05
C SER A 82 -8.88 9.35 1.06
N VAL A 83 -9.52 8.36 1.72
CA VAL A 83 -9.05 6.98 1.78
C VAL A 83 -9.29 6.27 0.46
N VAL A 84 -10.48 6.42 -0.13
CA VAL A 84 -10.84 5.82 -1.41
C VAL A 84 -9.90 6.31 -2.51
N MET A 85 -9.73 7.62 -2.64
CA MET A 85 -8.86 8.22 -3.65
C MET A 85 -7.40 7.77 -3.48
N PHE A 86 -6.92 7.67 -2.24
CA PHE A 86 -5.60 7.13 -1.96
C PHE A 86 -5.46 5.68 -2.43
N ILE A 87 -6.38 4.79 -2.04
CA ILE A 87 -6.35 3.37 -2.43
C ILE A 87 -6.41 3.21 -3.95
N GLU A 88 -7.27 3.96 -4.62
CA GLU A 88 -7.39 3.91 -6.07
C GLU A 88 -6.12 4.38 -6.78
N SER A 89 -5.54 5.50 -6.36
CA SER A 89 -4.28 6.01 -6.92
C SER A 89 -3.10 5.06 -6.68
N TYR A 90 -3.04 4.45 -5.50
CA TYR A 90 -2.04 3.45 -5.15
C TYR A 90 -2.15 2.21 -6.04
N ASN A 91 -3.36 1.69 -6.25
CA ASN A 91 -3.59 0.53 -7.12
C ASN A 91 -3.21 0.82 -8.58
N ARG A 92 -3.49 2.04 -9.10
CA ARG A 92 -3.05 2.44 -10.44
C ARG A 92 -1.53 2.45 -10.56
N LEU A 93 -0.83 3.01 -9.57
CA LEU A 93 0.63 3.00 -9.54
C LEU A 93 1.19 1.57 -9.49
N LEU A 94 0.61 0.70 -8.65
CA LEU A 94 1.02 -0.71 -8.59
C LEU A 94 0.78 -1.46 -9.90
N SER A 95 -0.31 -1.16 -10.62
CA SER A 95 -0.55 -1.73 -11.96
C SER A 95 0.56 -1.35 -12.93
N ALA A 96 0.92 -0.06 -12.99
CA ALA A 96 1.99 0.41 -13.87
C ALA A 96 3.36 -0.21 -13.52
N ILE A 97 3.66 -0.36 -12.23
CA ILE A 97 4.88 -1.05 -11.77
C ILE A 97 4.82 -2.54 -12.12
N GLY A 98 3.65 -3.17 -11.97
CA GLY A 98 3.42 -4.58 -12.32
C GLY A 98 3.74 -4.86 -13.78
N GLU A 99 3.25 -4.03 -14.70
CA GLU A 99 3.55 -4.15 -16.14
C GLU A 99 5.07 -4.08 -16.43
N ILE A 100 5.80 -3.24 -15.70
CA ILE A 100 7.27 -3.14 -15.85
C ILE A 100 7.95 -4.40 -15.33
N LEU A 101 7.50 -4.93 -14.19
CA LEU A 101 8.03 -6.18 -13.64
C LEU A 101 7.73 -7.36 -14.56
N ASP A 102 6.57 -7.38 -15.23
CA ASP A 102 6.23 -8.40 -16.23
C ASP A 102 7.16 -8.34 -17.44
N LEU A 103 7.48 -7.14 -17.95
CA LEU A 103 8.44 -6.96 -19.04
C LEU A 103 9.85 -7.46 -18.67
N ILE A 104 10.29 -7.19 -17.43
CA ILE A 104 11.57 -7.68 -16.93
C ILE A 104 11.53 -9.21 -16.78
N SER A 105 10.45 -9.74 -16.22
CA SER A 105 10.25 -11.18 -15.98
C SER A 105 10.24 -11.97 -17.29
N GLU A 106 9.53 -11.48 -18.31
CA GLU A 106 9.50 -12.06 -19.64
C GLU A 106 10.90 -12.11 -20.26
N ARG A 107 11.67 -11.03 -20.12
CA ARG A 107 13.02 -10.96 -20.70
C ARG A 107 14.04 -11.86 -20.00
N LEU A 108 13.85 -12.10 -18.70
CA LEU A 108 14.70 -12.98 -17.90
C LEU A 108 14.23 -14.44 -17.89
N GLU A 109 13.05 -14.73 -18.45
CA GLU A 109 12.39 -16.04 -18.33
C GLU A 109 12.27 -16.49 -16.86
N LEU A 110 11.99 -15.53 -15.96
CA LEU A 110 11.97 -15.71 -14.51
C LEU A 110 10.84 -14.89 -13.89
N ASP A 111 10.02 -15.50 -13.02
CA ASP A 111 9.02 -14.75 -12.22
C ASP A 111 9.73 -13.94 -11.12
N VAL A 112 9.98 -12.66 -11.39
CA VAL A 112 10.60 -11.74 -10.41
C VAL A 112 9.67 -11.48 -9.22
N GLY A 113 8.35 -11.62 -9.41
CA GLY A 113 7.35 -11.49 -8.35
C GLY A 113 7.41 -12.61 -7.30
N GLU A 114 7.98 -13.77 -7.60
CA GLU A 114 8.22 -14.82 -6.59
C GLU A 114 9.31 -14.43 -5.59
N VAL A 115 10.27 -13.58 -5.97
CA VAL A 115 11.40 -13.16 -5.11
C VAL A 115 10.90 -12.37 -3.89
N TYR A 116 9.80 -11.63 -4.05
CA TYR A 116 9.22 -10.77 -3.02
C TYR A 116 8.00 -11.39 -2.31
N ARG A 117 7.52 -12.56 -2.76
CA ARG A 117 6.41 -13.31 -2.12
C ARG A 117 6.88 -14.26 -1.00
N ARG A 118 8.18 -14.29 -0.68
CA ARG A 118 8.79 -15.15 0.35
C ARG A 118 8.94 -14.45 1.69
#